data_AF-L8B9C1-F1
#
_entry.id   AF-L8B9C1-F1
#
_cell.length_a   1.000
_cell.length_b   1.000
_cell.length_c   1.000
_cell.angle_alpha   90.00
_cell.angle_beta   90.00
_cell.angle_gamma   90.00
#
_symmetry.space_group_name_H-M   'P 1'
#
loop_
_entity.id
_entity.type
_entity.pdbx_description
1 polymer ?
#
loop_
_entity_poly.entity_id
_entity_poly.type
_entity_poly.pdbx_seq_one_letter_code
_entity_poly.pdbx_strand_id
1 'polypeptide(L)'
;MSEEAKHRLRKLKGKTVYLYDTVTKTLIYISDSKQWLNSNIKIHHVSLYNCLNNAKLFLERFIFSNYPIYEFPYESILTEQELIDLIETVKAQYKPKNLKVKLF
;
A
#
# COMPACT_ATOMS: atom_id res chain seq x y z
N MET A 1 -27.40 -7.15 -9.68
CA MET A 1 -26.86 -7.30 -8.30
C MET A 1 -27.15 -6.03 -7.52
N SER A 2 -27.72 -6.13 -6.31
CA SER A 2 -27.95 -4.94 -5.46
C SER A 2 -26.64 -4.38 -4.91
N GLU A 3 -26.64 -3.12 -4.49
CA GLU A 3 -25.47 -2.49 -3.89
C GLU A 3 -25.05 -3.17 -2.59
N GLU A 4 -25.98 -3.76 -1.82
CA GLU A 4 -25.64 -4.56 -0.64
C GLU A 4 -24.86 -5.83 -1.01
N ALA A 5 -25.25 -6.51 -2.10
CA ALA A 5 -24.54 -7.69 -2.59
C ALA A 5 -23.13 -7.33 -3.09
N LYS A 6 -22.98 -6.21 -3.80
CA LYS A 6 -21.66 -5.69 -4.20
C LYS A 6 -20.82 -5.29 -2.98
N HIS A 7 -21.41 -4.66 -1.97
CA HIS A 7 -20.73 -4.28 -0.73
C HIS A 7 -20.27 -5.48 0.09
N ARG A 8 -21.11 -6.53 0.22
CA ARG A 8 -20.74 -7.80 0.87
C ARG A 8 -19.67 -8.54 0.07
N LEU A 9 -19.75 -8.56 -1.26
CA LEU A 9 -18.72 -9.14 -2.12
C LEU A 9 -17.40 -8.34 -2.06
N ARG A 10 -17.46 -7.01 -1.92
CA ARG A 10 -16.29 -6.13 -1.70
C ARG A 10 -15.63 -6.42 -0.35
N LYS A 11 -16.41 -6.61 0.73
CA LYS A 11 -15.94 -7.06 2.04
C LYS A 11 -15.32 -8.46 1.99
N LEU A 12 -15.95 -9.41 1.29
CA LEU A 12 -15.46 -10.79 1.16
C LEU A 12 -14.27 -10.93 0.19
N LYS A 13 -14.12 -10.02 -0.80
CA LYS A 13 -12.97 -9.96 -1.72
C LYS A 13 -11.84 -9.05 -1.20
N GLY A 14 -12.06 -8.32 -0.11
CA GLY A 14 -11.10 -7.41 0.53
C GLY A 14 -10.01 -8.18 1.28
N LYS A 15 -9.13 -8.86 0.54
CA LYS A 15 -7.91 -9.47 1.07
C LYS A 15 -7.16 -8.43 1.91
N THR A 16 -7.03 -8.69 3.20
CA THR A 16 -6.16 -7.98 4.12
C THR A 16 -4.84 -7.66 3.42
N VAL A 17 -4.46 -6.40 3.45
CA VAL A 17 -3.23 -5.89 2.88
C VAL A 17 -2.28 -5.55 4.01
N TYR A 18 -1.18 -6.28 4.06
CA TYR A 18 -0.08 -6.04 4.97
C TYR A 18 0.88 -5.06 4.32
N LEU A 19 1.25 -4.01 5.06
CA LEU A 19 2.16 -2.98 4.63
C LEU A 19 3.44 -3.04 5.46
N TYR A 20 4.56 -3.20 4.79
CA TYR A 20 5.88 -3.29 5.42
C TYR A 20 6.77 -2.15 4.96
N ASP A 21 7.68 -1.77 5.84
CA ASP A 21 8.74 -0.82 5.54
C ASP A 21 10.07 -1.56 5.34
N THR A 22 10.74 -1.36 4.20
CA THR A 22 12.04 -1.99 3.93
C THR A 22 13.19 -1.37 4.72
N VAL A 23 13.02 -0.14 5.23
CA VAL A 23 14.06 0.56 6.00
C VAL A 23 14.16 -0.05 7.40
N THR A 24 13.03 -0.13 8.11
CA THR A 24 12.97 -0.71 9.45
C THR A 24 12.83 -2.23 9.42
N LYS A 25 12.48 -2.81 8.26
CA LYS A 25 12.20 -4.23 8.06
C LYS A 25 11.08 -4.73 8.98
N THR A 26 10.04 -3.92 9.16
CA THR A 26 8.90 -4.23 10.05
C THR A 26 7.58 -4.22 9.28
N LEU A 27 6.59 -4.97 9.78
CA LEU A 27 5.19 -4.76 9.45
C LEU A 27 4.72 -3.49 10.16
N ILE A 28 4.33 -2.48 9.39
CA ILE A 28 3.97 -1.16 9.92
C ILE A 28 2.47 -0.88 9.90
N TYR A 29 1.69 -1.57 9.07
CA TYR A 29 0.25 -1.38 9.01
C TYR A 29 -0.48 -2.57 8.40
N ILE A 30 -1.72 -2.79 8.82
CA ILE A 30 -2.62 -3.81 8.26
C ILE A 30 -3.92 -3.12 7.85
N SER A 31 -4.25 -3.21 6.57
CA SER A 31 -5.50 -2.65 6.04
C SER A 31 -6.45 -3.77 5.63
N ASP A 32 -7.71 -3.67 6.02
CA ASP A 32 -8.80 -4.52 5.52
C ASP A 32 -9.45 -3.94 4.24
N SER A 33 -8.98 -2.78 3.77
CA SER A 33 -9.64 -2.02 2.70
C SER A 33 -8.64 -1.43 1.71
N LYS A 34 -8.57 -2.05 0.52
CA LYS A 34 -7.86 -1.49 -0.64
C LYS A 34 -8.37 -0.10 -1.05
N GLN A 35 -9.66 0.15 -0.82
CA GLN A 35 -10.25 1.47 -1.08
C GLN A 35 -9.70 2.51 -0.10
N TRP A 36 -9.61 2.18 1.19
CA TRP A 36 -9.01 3.05 2.19
C TRP A 36 -7.56 3.38 1.82
N LEU A 37 -6.77 2.40 1.38
CA LEU A 37 -5.41 2.63 0.88
C LEU A 37 -5.41 3.62 -0.29
N ASN A 38 -6.22 3.38 -1.32
CA ASN A 38 -6.26 4.26 -2.49
C ASN A 38 -6.63 5.71 -2.13
N SER A 39 -7.56 5.90 -1.18
CA SER A 39 -8.06 7.21 -0.78
C SER A 39 -7.13 7.95 0.19
N ASN A 40 -6.63 7.28 1.22
CA ASN A 40 -5.92 7.94 2.34
C ASN A 40 -4.41 8.04 2.09
N ILE A 41 -3.76 6.95 1.66
CA ILE A 41 -2.34 7.00 1.30
C ILE A 41 -2.13 7.45 -0.16
N LYS A 42 -3.21 7.82 -0.86
CA LYS A 42 -3.23 8.33 -2.25
C LYS A 42 -2.39 7.45 -3.21
N ILE A 43 -2.49 6.12 -3.09
CA ILE A 43 -1.88 5.17 -4.02
C ILE A 43 -2.86 4.90 -5.17
N HIS A 44 -2.39 4.99 -6.41
CA HIS A 44 -3.24 4.68 -7.56
C HIS A 44 -3.54 3.17 -7.62
N HIS A 45 -4.76 2.78 -8.01
CA HIS A 45 -5.18 1.37 -8.03
C HIS A 45 -4.27 0.47 -8.89
N VAL A 46 -3.75 0.98 -10.02
CA VAL A 46 -2.76 0.26 -10.86
C VAL A 46 -1.44 0.07 -10.11
N SER A 47 -1.00 1.08 -9.36
CA SER A 47 0.22 0.99 -8.54
C SER A 47 0.04 -0.02 -7.42
N LEU A 48 -1.09 0.01 -6.71
CA LEU A 48 -1.41 -0.96 -5.66
C LEU A 48 -1.47 -2.39 -6.23
N TYR A 49 -2.09 -2.57 -7.41
CA TYR A 49 -2.09 -3.86 -8.11
C TYR A 49 -0.66 -4.35 -8.41
N ASN A 50 0.20 -3.47 -8.91
CA ASN A 50 1.59 -3.81 -9.18
C ASN A 50 2.39 -4.13 -7.92
N CYS A 51 2.14 -3.42 -6.81
CA CYS A 51 2.81 -3.72 -5.54
C CYS A 51 2.41 -5.10 -5.02
N LEU A 52 1.12 -5.43 -5.09
CA LEU A 52 0.58 -6.70 -4.59
C LEU A 52 0.93 -7.92 -5.44
N ASN A 53 1.08 -7.77 -6.76
CA ASN A 53 1.20 -8.92 -7.68
C ASN A 53 2.56 -8.99 -8.40
N ASN A 54 3.27 -7.88 -8.53
CA ASN A 54 4.50 -7.79 -9.31
C ASN A 54 5.73 -7.44 -8.45
N ALA A 55 5.61 -7.61 -7.12
CA ALA A 55 6.66 -7.31 -6.14
C ALA A 55 7.25 -5.88 -6.28
N LYS A 56 6.48 -4.93 -6.79
CA LYS A 56 6.94 -3.54 -6.91
C LYS A 56 6.88 -2.86 -5.55
N LEU A 57 7.95 -2.14 -5.22
CA LEU A 57 7.96 -1.28 -4.04
C LEU A 57 7.20 0.01 -4.33
N PHE A 58 6.32 0.39 -3.42
CA PHE A 58 5.71 1.71 -3.45
C PHE A 58 6.71 2.73 -2.91
N LEU A 59 6.93 3.81 -3.67
CA LEU A 59 7.92 4.85 -3.36
C LEU A 59 9.34 4.28 -3.12
N GLU A 60 9.67 3.17 -3.78
CA GLU A 60 10.93 2.42 -3.59
C GLU A 60 11.20 1.97 -2.13
N ARG A 61 10.19 2.00 -1.24
CA ARG A 61 10.34 1.71 0.20
C ARG A 61 9.33 0.71 0.75
N PHE A 62 8.08 0.79 0.33
CA PHE A 62 7.02 0.05 1.00
C PHE A 62 6.62 -1.21 0.24
N ILE A 63 6.48 -2.32 0.95
CA ILE A 63 5.98 -3.59 0.42
C ILE A 63 4.50 -3.73 0.77
N PHE A 64 3.69 -4.09 -0.22
CA PHE A 64 2.30 -4.49 -0.03
C PHE A 64 2.19 -5.99 -0.25
N SER A 65 1.57 -6.71 0.68
CA SER A 65 1.30 -8.15 0.53
C SER A 65 -0.14 -8.49 0.89
N ASN A 66 -0.69 -9.51 0.24
CA ASN A 66 -1.97 -10.11 0.65
C ASN A 66 -1.80 -11.21 1.71
N TYR A 67 -0.55 -11.56 2.06
CA TYR A 67 -0.19 -12.60 3.02
C TYR A 67 0.85 -12.08 4.02
N PRO A 68 0.84 -12.56 5.27
CA PRO A 68 1.87 -12.22 6.24
C PRO A 68 3.25 -12.69 5.76
N ILE A 69 4.28 -11.88 5.99
CA ILE A 69 5.69 -12.18 5.77
C ILE A 69 6.30 -12.30 7.16
N TYR A 70 6.61 -13.52 7.60
CA TYR A 70 6.98 -13.80 9.00
C TYR A 70 8.38 -13.31 9.36
N GLU A 71 9.22 -13.02 8.36
CA GLU A 71 10.55 -12.44 8.53
C GLU A 71 10.52 -10.98 8.99
N PHE A 72 9.35 -10.32 8.90
CA PHE A 72 9.18 -8.93 9.32
C PHE A 72 8.45 -8.89 10.68
N PRO A 73 9.11 -8.44 11.76
CA PRO A 73 8.46 -8.27 13.06
C PRO A 73 7.33 -7.22 13.03
N TYR A 74 6.36 -7.37 13.93
CA TYR A 74 5.17 -6.50 14.06
C TYR A 74 5.20 -5.59 15.31
N GLU A 75 6.40 -5.27 15.79
CA GLU A 75 6.63 -4.63 17.09
C GLU A 75 6.05 -3.21 17.22
N SER A 76 5.73 -2.53 16.10
CA SER A 76 5.19 -1.17 16.13
C SER A 76 4.25 -0.90 14.95
N ILE A 77 3.00 -1.37 15.06
CA ILE A 77 1.93 -1.04 14.10
C ILE A 77 1.54 0.44 14.27
N LEU A 78 1.60 1.18 13.17
CA LEU A 78 1.21 2.57 13.11
C LEU A 78 -0.31 2.72 13.16
N THR A 79 -0.76 3.83 13.73
CA THR A 79 -2.12 4.33 13.56
C THR A 79 -2.34 4.82 12.13
N GLU A 80 -3.61 5.02 11.75
CA GLU A 80 -3.98 5.59 10.45
C GLU A 80 -3.28 6.92 10.15
N GLN A 81 -3.25 7.82 11.13
CA GLN A 81 -2.65 9.15 10.97
C GLN A 81 -1.12 9.07 10.82
N GLU A 82 -0.46 8.29 11.68
CA GLU A 82 1.00 8.10 11.61
C GLU A 82 1.43 7.49 10.27
N LEU A 83 0.64 6.56 9.73
CA LEU A 83 0.90 6.02 8.40
C LEU A 83 0.77 7.09 7.32
N ILE A 84 -0.30 7.89 7.35
CA ILE A 84 -0.53 8.96 6.37
C ILE A 84 0.66 9.95 6.41
N ASP A 85 1.05 10.40 7.59
CA ASP A 85 2.15 11.35 7.80
C ASP A 85 3.48 10.77 7.30
N LEU A 86 3.76 9.49 7.58
CA LEU A 86 4.94 8.78 7.08
C LEU A 86 4.94 8.72 5.55
N ILE A 87 3.83 8.34 4.93
CA ILE A 87 3.74 8.25 3.47
C ILE A 87 3.90 9.63 2.82
N GLU A 88 3.27 10.67 3.35
CA GLU A 88 3.40 12.03 2.81
C GLU A 88 4.83 12.56 2.94
N THR A 89 5.50 12.28 4.06
CA THR A 89 6.93 12.59 4.26
C THR A 89 7.80 11.90 3.22
N VAL A 90 7.59 10.60 2.98
CA VAL A 90 8.36 9.84 1.98
C VAL A 90 8.06 10.32 0.56
N LYS A 91 6.80 10.65 0.25
CA LYS A 91 6.43 11.21 -1.07
C LYS A 91 7.12 12.53 -1.36
N ALA A 92 7.23 13.42 -0.36
CA ALA A 92 7.91 14.70 -0.53
C ALA A 92 9.40 14.54 -0.87
N GLN A 93 10.03 13.46 -0.41
CA GLN A 93 11.44 13.14 -0.66
C GLN A 93 11.65 12.30 -1.92
N TYR A 94 10.59 11.63 -2.40
CA TYR A 94 10.66 10.72 -3.54
C TYR A 94 10.82 11.48 -4.86
N LYS A 95 11.96 11.27 -5.52
CA LYS A 95 12.21 11.75 -6.88
C LYS A 95 11.97 10.60 -7.86
N PRO A 96 10.92 10.65 -8.70
CA PRO A 96 10.71 9.59 -9.68
C PRO A 96 11.90 9.54 -10.63
N LYS A 97 12.48 8.36 -10.85
CA LYS A 97 13.46 8.16 -11.92
C LYS A 97 12.80 8.53 -13.25
N ASN A 98 13.33 9.57 -13.89
CA ASN A 98 12.86 10.21 -15.12
C ASN A 98 11.96 9.32 -16.00
N LEU A 99 10.72 9.75 -16.21
CA LEU A 99 9.98 9.40 -17.42
C LEU A 99 10.91 9.77 -18.59
N LYS A 100 11.26 8.80 -19.44
CA LYS A 100 11.93 9.09 -20.70
C LYS A 100 11.09 10.17 -21.40
N VAL A 101 11.60 11.40 -21.45
CA VAL A 101 11.05 12.44 -22.31
C VAL A 101 11.12 11.85 -23.71
N LYS A 102 9.97 11.49 -24.28
CA LYS A 102 9.88 11.20 -25.71
C LYS A 102 10.14 12.55 -26.39
N LEU A 103 11.39 12.76 -26.79
CA LEU A 103 11.74 13.75 -27.80
C LEU A 103 11.06 13.30 -29.09
N PHE A 104 9.99 13.99 -29.47
CA PHE A 104 9.49 14.05 -30.83
C PHE A 104 9.59 15.51 -31.27
#